data_AF-A0AAU6D142-F1
#
_entry.id   AF-A0AAU6D142-F1
#
_cell.length_a   1.000
_cell.length_b   1.000
_cell.length_c   1.000
_cell.angle_alpha   90.00
_cell.angle_beta   90.00
_cell.angle_gamma   90.00
#
_symmetry.space_group_name_H-M   'P 1'
#
loop_
_entity.id
_entity.type
_entity.pdbx_description
1 polymer ?
#
loop_
_entity_poly.entity_id
_entity_poly.type
_entity_poly.pdbx_seq_one_letter_code
_entity_poly.pdbx_strand_id
1 'polypeptide(L)'
;MAADQNPRATLGYEQARDELIDVVRRLEAGGATLEESLALWERGEELAKLCRHWLEGARARLDAALAAEEEQELAAGAAEQAAVDAEESNRTS
;
A
#
# COMPACT_ATOMS: atom_id res chain seq x y z
N MET A 1 -10.63 -6.20 -12.55
CA MET A 1 -9.80 -4.99 -12.64
C MET A 1 -10.62 -3.85 -12.07
N ALA A 2 -10.38 -3.49 -10.81
CA ALA A 2 -11.17 -2.44 -10.15
C ALA A 2 -10.60 -1.09 -10.58
N ALA A 3 -11.30 -0.43 -11.49
CA ALA A 3 -11.07 0.96 -11.83
C ALA A 3 -11.28 1.84 -10.60
N ASP A 4 -10.32 2.73 -10.37
CA ASP A 4 -10.34 3.77 -9.36
C ASP A 4 -11.49 4.75 -9.63
N GLN A 5 -12.57 4.69 -8.83
CA GLN A 5 -13.82 5.40 -9.04
C GLN A 5 -13.90 6.74 -8.31
N ASN A 6 -12.90 7.61 -8.47
CA ASN A 6 -12.98 8.97 -7.96
C ASN A 6 -12.85 10.00 -9.11
N PRO A 7 -13.95 10.65 -9.55
CA PRO A 7 -13.94 11.60 -10.66
C PRO A 7 -13.30 12.98 -10.34
N ARG A 8 -12.55 13.07 -9.23
CA ARG A 8 -11.61 14.16 -8.90
C ARG A 8 -10.16 13.65 -8.73
N ALA A 9 -9.87 12.42 -9.17
CA ALA A 9 -8.69 11.65 -8.79
C ALA A 9 -7.38 12.24 -9.33
N THR A 10 -6.50 12.59 -8.40
CA THR A 10 -5.06 12.35 -8.45
C THR A 10 -4.75 11.11 -9.31
N LEU A 11 -3.78 11.16 -10.25
CA LEU A 11 -3.43 10.02 -11.10
C LEU A 11 -3.37 8.70 -10.29
N GLY A 12 -4.05 7.67 -10.80
CA GLY A 12 -3.95 6.31 -10.25
C GLY A 12 -2.52 5.76 -10.39
N TYR A 13 -2.16 4.77 -9.57
CA TYR A 13 -0.80 4.21 -9.52
C TYR A 13 -0.25 3.79 -10.89
N GLU A 14 -1.03 3.02 -11.67
CA GLU A 14 -0.58 2.51 -12.97
C GLU A 14 -0.35 3.67 -13.96
N GLN A 15 -1.24 4.66 -13.96
CA GLN A 15 -1.10 5.84 -14.79
C GLN A 15 0.15 6.66 -14.41
N ALA A 16 0.40 6.85 -13.11
CA ALA A 16 1.57 7.56 -12.63
C ALA A 16 2.88 6.83 -12.95
N ARG A 17 2.87 5.49 -12.84
CA ARG A 17 4.00 4.64 -13.21
C ARG A 17 4.29 4.72 -14.71
N ASP A 18 3.26 4.63 -15.54
CA ASP A 18 3.42 4.64 -16.99
C ASP A 18 3.95 6.01 -17.46
N GLU A 19 3.45 7.11 -16.89
CA GLU A 19 3.99 8.45 -17.13
C GLU A 19 5.45 8.57 -16.69
N LEU A 20 5.81 7.99 -15.53
CA LEU A 20 7.19 7.99 -15.04
C LEU A 20 8.13 7.24 -15.99
N ILE A 21 7.69 6.09 -16.52
CA ILE A 21 8.45 5.31 -17.51
C ILE A 21 8.72 6.16 -18.75
N ASP A 22 7.73 6.91 -19.24
CA ASP A 22 7.89 7.76 -20.42
C ASP A 22 8.82 8.96 -20.15
N VAL A 23 8.77 9.55 -18.96
CA VAL A 23 9.71 10.58 -18.52
C VAL A 23 11.15 10.03 -18.51
N VAL A 24 11.37 8.87 -17.91
CA VAL A 24 12.70 8.21 -17.86
C VAL A 24 13.20 7.92 -19.28
N ARG A 25 12.35 7.36 -20.14
CA ARG A 25 12.69 7.09 -21.55
C ARG A 25 13.14 8.36 -22.28
N ARG A 26 12.47 9.49 -22.07
CA ARG A 26 12.84 10.77 -22.68
C ARG A 26 14.16 11.31 -22.15
N LEU A 27 14.44 11.14 -20.86
CA LEU A 27 15.73 11.50 -20.27
C LEU A 27 16.87 10.63 -20.82
N GLU A 28 16.64 9.32 -20.94
CA GLU A 28 17.62 8.35 -21.46
C GLU A 28 17.89 8.50 -22.96
N ALA A 29 16.87 8.87 -23.74
CA ALA A 29 17.03 9.14 -25.17
C ALA A 29 17.99 10.32 -25.44
N GLY A 30 18.13 11.24 -24.48
CA GLY A 30 18.90 12.46 -24.63
C GLY A 30 18.31 13.40 -25.70
N GLY A 31 19.06 14.43 -26.07
CA GLY A 31 18.63 15.40 -27.10
C GLY A 31 17.67 16.48 -26.62
N ALA A 32 17.25 16.44 -25.35
CA ALA A 32 16.56 17.53 -24.67
C ALA A 32 17.54 18.64 -24.27
N THR A 33 17.07 19.90 -24.23
CA THR A 33 17.86 20.99 -23.65
C THR A 33 18.03 20.80 -22.15
N LEU A 34 18.89 21.62 -21.53
CA LEU A 34 19.06 21.60 -20.07
C LEU A 34 17.75 21.92 -19.35
N GLU A 35 17.01 22.96 -19.77
CA GLU A 35 15.72 23.29 -19.14
C GLU A 35 14.70 22.16 -19.29
N GLU A 36 14.63 21.53 -20.47
CA GLU A 36 13.73 20.40 -20.71
C GLU A 36 14.11 19.18 -19.86
N SER A 37 15.40 18.91 -19.72
CA SER A 37 15.91 17.81 -18.90
C SER A 37 15.60 18.03 -17.42
N LEU A 38 15.70 19.28 -16.93
CA LEU A 38 15.31 19.64 -15.56
C LEU A 38 13.81 19.48 -15.35
N ALA A 39 12.99 19.97 -16.28
CA ALA A 39 11.54 19.83 -16.19
C ALA A 39 11.09 18.35 -16.19
N LEU A 40 11.72 17.51 -17.03
CA LEU A 40 11.49 16.07 -17.03
C LEU A 40 11.89 15.43 -15.71
N TRP A 41 13.05 15.80 -15.16
CA TRP A 41 13.51 15.27 -13.88
C TRP A 41 12.56 15.66 -12.72
N GLU A 42 12.15 16.93 -12.63
CA GLU A 42 11.20 17.40 -11.60
C GLU A 42 9.87 16.64 -11.70
N ARG A 43 9.34 16.46 -12.91
CA ARG A 43 8.14 15.67 -13.15
C ARG A 43 8.32 14.21 -12.72
N GLY A 44 9.47 13.62 -13.04
CA GLY A 44 9.82 12.27 -12.61
C GLY A 44 9.83 12.12 -11.09
N GLU A 45 10.38 13.10 -10.37
CA GLU A 45 10.40 13.13 -8.91
C GLU A 45 9.00 13.22 -8.30
N GLU A 46 8.10 14.03 -8.88
CA GLU A 46 6.70 14.10 -8.47
C GLU A 46 5.97 12.76 -8.65
N LEU A 47 6.12 12.15 -9.83
CA LEU A 47 5.51 10.87 -10.14
C LEU A 47 6.04 9.75 -9.24
N ALA A 48 7.35 9.74 -8.96
CA ALA A 48 7.97 8.79 -8.05
C ALA A 48 7.43 8.94 -6.61
N LYS A 49 7.23 10.18 -6.13
CA LYS A 49 6.60 10.44 -4.82
C LYS A 49 5.16 9.90 -4.79
N LEU A 50 4.39 10.14 -5.84
CA LEU A 50 3.02 9.64 -5.94
C LEU A 50 2.97 8.10 -5.94
N CYS A 51 3.85 7.45 -6.70
CA CYS A 51 3.96 6.00 -6.72
C CYS A 51 4.29 5.43 -5.34
N ARG A 52 5.23 6.04 -4.61
CA ARG A 52 5.57 5.63 -3.24
C ARG A 52 4.38 5.78 -2.29
N HIS A 53 3.65 6.90 -2.38
CA HIS A 53 2.47 7.12 -1.54
C HIS A 53 1.40 6.03 -1.72
N TRP A 54 1.13 5.65 -2.97
CA TRP A 54 0.20 4.56 -3.28
C TRP A 54 0.66 3.21 -2.70
N LEU A 55 1.95 2.88 -2.84
CA LEU A 55 2.51 1.64 -2.33
C LEU A 55 2.52 1.58 -0.80
N GLU A 56 2.85 2.68 -0.14
CA GLU A 56 2.81 2.80 1.31
C GLU A 56 1.38 2.65 1.84
N GLY A 57 0.40 3.31 1.21
CA GLY A 57 -1.02 3.14 1.55
C GLY A 57 -1.54 1.72 1.30
N ALA A 58 -1.02 1.01 0.29
CA ALA A 58 -1.34 -0.41 0.10
C ALA A 58 -0.71 -1.28 1.19
N ARG A 59 0.54 -1.00 1.56
CA ARG A 59 1.25 -1.73 2.61
C ARG A 59 0.58 -1.58 3.97
N ALA A 60 0.23 -0.36 4.36
CA ALA A 60 -0.45 -0.08 5.62
C ALA A 60 -1.80 -0.83 5.73
N ARG A 61 -2.55 -0.95 4.62
CA ARG A 61 -3.79 -1.73 4.60
C ARG A 61 -3.56 -3.23 4.79
N LEU A 62 -2.49 -3.77 4.20
CA LEU A 62 -2.10 -5.17 4.41
C LEU A 62 -1.70 -5.42 5.86
N ASP A 63 -0.83 -4.57 6.41
CA ASP A 63 -0.35 -4.71 7.78
C ASP A 63 -1.51 -4.61 8.78
N ALA A 64 -2.49 -3.71 8.55
CA ALA A 64 -3.68 -3.61 9.38
C ALA A 64 -4.59 -4.86 9.29
N ALA A 65 -4.73 -5.46 8.11
CA ALA A 65 -5.49 -6.69 7.93
C ALA A 65 -4.85 -7.86 8.67
N LEU A 66 -3.52 -8.02 8.55
CA LEU A 66 -2.77 -9.07 9.25
C LEU A 66 -2.85 -8.91 10.78
N ALA A 67 -2.70 -7.69 11.29
CA ALA A 67 -2.84 -7.43 12.72
C ALA A 67 -4.25 -7.75 13.23
N ALA A 68 -5.29 -7.44 12.46
CA ALA A 68 -6.67 -7.76 12.82
C ALA A 68 -6.93 -9.27 12.83
N GLU A 69 -6.32 -10.04 11.92
CA GLU A 69 -6.38 -11.50 11.92
C GLU A 69 -5.68 -12.10 13.15
N GLU A 70 -4.48 -11.62 13.48
CA GLU A 70 -3.73 -12.08 14.67
C GLU A 70 -4.48 -11.77 15.97
N GLU A 71 -5.08 -10.58 16.08
CA GLU A 71 -5.87 -10.20 17.25
C GLU A 71 -7.15 -11.05 17.39
N GLN A 72 -7.77 -11.44 16.27
CA GLN A 72 -8.90 -12.39 16.28
C GLN A 72 -8.48 -13.79 16.71
N GLU A 73 -7.32 -14.28 16.25
CA GLU A 73 -6.80 -15.60 16.62
C GLU A 73 -6.45 -15.65 18.12
N LEU A 74 -5.79 -14.60 18.64
CA LEU A 74 -5.51 -14.46 20.06
C LEU A 74 -6.78 -14.39 20.91
N ALA A 75 -7.79 -13.63 20.45
CA ALA A 75 -9.08 -13.55 21.14
C ALA A 75 -9.84 -14.89 21.13
N ALA A 76 -9.79 -15.63 20.02
CA ALA A 76 -10.39 -16.96 19.91
C ALA A 76 -9.69 -17.97 20.84
N GLY A 77 -8.36 -17.99 20.84
CA GLY A 77 -7.58 -18.87 21.73
C GLY A 77 -7.80 -18.55 23.21
N ALA A 78 -7.90 -17.27 23.58
CA ALA A 78 -8.21 -16.86 24.95
C ALA A 78 -9.62 -17.29 25.39
N ALA A 79 -10.61 -17.21 24.50
CA ALA A 79 -11.97 -17.66 24.78
C ALA A 79 -12.04 -19.19 24.95
N GLU A 80 -11.30 -19.94 24.13
CA GLU A 80 -11.21 -21.40 24.24
C GLU A 80 -10.50 -21.82 25.53
N GLN A 81 -9.38 -21.19 25.88
CA GLN A 81 -8.66 -21.47 27.13
C GLN A 81 -9.52 -21.18 28.37
N ALA A 82 -10.25 -20.05 28.38
CA ALA A 82 -11.15 -19.72 29.48
C ALA A 82 -12.30 -20.74 29.64
N ALA A 83 -12.78 -21.32 28.53
CA ALA A 83 -13.77 -22.40 28.57
C ALA A 83 -13.20 -23.69 29.14
N VAL A 84 -11.96 -24.05 28.79
CA VAL A 84 -11.25 -25.22 29.33
C VAL A 84 -11.01 -25.07 30.83
N ASP A 85 -10.49 -23.91 31.26
CA ASP A 85 -10.19 -23.63 32.67
C ASP A 85 -11.47 -23.66 33.54
N ALA A 86 -12.59 -23.16 33.02
CA ALA A 86 -13.88 -23.18 33.71
C ALA A 86 -14.45 -24.60 33.87
N GLU A 87 -14.30 -25.45 32.84
CA GLU A 87 -14.75 -26.85 32.89
C GLU A 87 -13.90 -27.68 33.86
N GLU A 88 -12.59 -27.45 33.93
CA GLU A 88 -11.69 -28.15 34.85
C GLU A 88 -11.95 -27.78 36.32
N SER A 89 -12.28 -26.52 36.59
CA SER A 89 -12.68 -26.04 37.93
C SER A 89 -13.97 -26.70 38.43
N ASN A 90 -14.95 -26.91 37.55
CA ASN A 90 -16.21 -27.58 37.87
C ASN A 90 -16.06 -29.10 38.06
N ARG A 91 -15.04 -29.71 37.45
CA ARG A 91 -14.77 -31.16 37.55
C ARG A 91 -14.01 -31.55 38.81
N THR A 92 -13.32 -30.60 39.43
CA THR A 92 -12.44 -30.82 40.59
C THR A 92 -13.11 -30.42 41.92
N SER A 93 -14.35 -29.90 41.87
CA SER A 93 -15.24 -29.68 43.03
C SER A 93 -16.22 -30.84 43.20
#